data_AF-A0A241VW46-F1
#
_entry.id   AF-A0A241VW46-F1
#
_cell.length_a   1.000
_cell.length_b   1.000
_cell.length_c   1.000
_cell.angle_alpha   90.00
_cell.angle_beta   90.00
_cell.angle_gamma   90.00
#
_symmetry.space_group_name_H-M   'P 1'
#
loop_
_entity.id
_entity.type
_entity.pdbx_description
1 polymer ?
#
loop_
_entity_poly.entity_id
_entity_poly.type
_entity_poly.pdbx_seq_one_letter_code
_entity_poly.pdbx_strand_id
1 'polypeptide(L)'
;MKSTLSKLALLSSSILLATSAMADVTASATARWDATATKDTTSSLVVTPLRSLSFQYAEGENAFNQQTGAFDVTIQGQSGATDFELSSKLVGNTLSRTGDTSTLQVGVAWNGSKLSPTEPVFLINTADDDFANAGLEALAQSTAYAGADRSSARGSFIFTVDNATSDGSTDAAFADLADGTWDGEVAVQFTAHWTTP
;
A
#
# COMPACT_ATOMS: atom_id res chain seq x y z
N MET A 1 -50.46 -71.41 -3.97
CA MET A 1 -49.19 -71.08 -4.67
C MET A 1 -49.22 -69.57 -4.91
N LYS A 2 -48.58 -68.78 -4.04
CA LYS A 2 -47.30 -68.08 -4.30
C LYS A 2 -47.29 -67.26 -5.61
N SER A 3 -47.42 -65.93 -5.51
CA SER A 3 -46.44 -65.02 -6.11
C SER A 3 -46.58 -63.60 -5.51
N THR A 4 -45.42 -63.08 -5.16
CA THR A 4 -45.09 -61.86 -4.41
C THR A 4 -44.80 -60.67 -5.35
N LEU A 5 -44.68 -59.48 -4.74
CA LEU A 5 -43.97 -58.26 -5.22
C LEU A 5 -44.68 -57.44 -6.31
N SER A 6 -44.61 -56.11 -6.37
CA SER A 6 -43.81 -55.12 -5.64
C SER A 6 -44.47 -53.74 -5.76
N LYS A 7 -44.57 -53.00 -4.66
CA LYS A 7 -44.93 -51.57 -4.65
C LYS A 7 -43.68 -50.78 -5.03
N LEU A 8 -43.64 -50.23 -6.25
CA LEU A 8 -42.57 -49.34 -6.67
C LEU A 8 -42.91 -47.92 -6.21
N ALA A 9 -42.40 -47.54 -5.04
CA ALA A 9 -42.40 -46.16 -4.59
C ALA A 9 -41.29 -45.42 -5.35
N LEU A 10 -41.66 -44.43 -6.17
CA LEU A 10 -40.70 -43.47 -6.73
C LEU A 10 -40.23 -42.56 -5.59
N LEU A 11 -39.03 -42.81 -5.09
CA LEU A 11 -38.29 -41.87 -4.25
C LEU A 11 -37.60 -40.86 -5.18
N SER A 12 -38.14 -39.64 -5.26
CA SER A 12 -37.41 -38.50 -5.80
C SER A 12 -36.33 -38.11 -4.79
N SER A 13 -35.08 -38.49 -5.07
CA SER A 13 -33.91 -37.94 -4.39
C SER A 13 -33.45 -36.69 -5.13
N SER A 14 -33.95 -35.52 -4.71
CA SER A 14 -33.35 -34.24 -5.08
C SER A 14 -32.10 -34.06 -4.21
N ILE A 15 -30.91 -34.20 -4.80
CA ILE A 15 -29.66 -33.78 -4.16
C ILE A 15 -29.68 -32.24 -4.15
N LEU A 16 -29.93 -31.65 -2.98
CA LEU A 16 -29.57 -30.26 -2.72
C LEU A 16 -28.05 -30.20 -2.61
N LEU A 17 -27.38 -29.83 -3.71
CA LEU A 17 -26.02 -29.31 -3.66
C LEU A 17 -26.11 -27.99 -2.87
N ALA A 18 -25.76 -28.02 -1.59
CA ALA A 18 -25.50 -26.80 -0.84
C ALA A 18 -24.21 -26.21 -1.39
N THR A 19 -24.33 -25.25 -2.32
CA THR A 19 -23.22 -24.33 -2.60
C THR A 19 -23.06 -23.47 -1.36
N SER A 20 -22.09 -23.82 -0.50
CA SER A 20 -21.53 -22.83 0.42
C SER A 20 -20.83 -21.80 -0.45
N ALA A 21 -21.53 -20.72 -0.82
CA ALA A 21 -20.87 -19.57 -1.43
C ALA A 21 -19.83 -19.09 -0.41
N MET A 22 -18.56 -19.28 -0.73
CA MET A 22 -17.50 -18.67 0.05
C MET A 22 -17.51 -17.19 -0.29
N ALA A 23 -17.56 -16.34 0.74
CA ALA A 23 -17.50 -14.91 0.54
C ALA A 23 -16.04 -14.48 0.44
N ASP A 24 -15.77 -13.53 -0.46
CA ASP A 24 -14.46 -12.93 -0.61
C ASP A 24 -13.92 -12.42 0.74
N VAL A 25 -12.61 -12.54 0.91
CA VAL A 25 -11.93 -12.14 2.14
C VAL A 25 -11.21 -10.83 1.91
N THR A 26 -11.42 -9.84 2.79
CA THR A 26 -10.72 -8.56 2.74
C THR A 26 -9.99 -8.29 4.06
N ALA A 27 -8.77 -7.77 4.00
CA ALA A 27 -8.00 -7.31 5.14
C ALA A 27 -7.30 -5.98 4.84
N SER A 28 -7.10 -5.14 5.85
CA SER A 28 -6.39 -3.86 5.67
C SER A 28 -5.37 -3.60 6.79
N ALA A 29 -4.27 -2.95 6.44
CA ALA A 29 -3.24 -2.50 7.38
C ALA A 29 -2.73 -1.11 7.00
N THR A 30 -2.10 -0.39 7.92
CA THR A 30 -1.49 0.92 7.65
C THR A 30 -0.04 0.92 8.08
N ALA A 31 0.87 1.19 7.15
CA ALA A 31 2.27 1.43 7.43
C ALA A 31 2.50 2.94 7.62
N ARG A 32 3.38 3.29 8.56
CA ARG A 32 3.67 4.66 8.96
C ARG A 32 5.18 4.87 8.94
N TRP A 33 5.62 6.00 8.41
CA TRP A 33 7.00 6.43 8.41
C TRP A 33 7.09 7.82 9.02
N ASP A 34 7.93 7.96 10.05
CA ASP A 34 8.35 9.26 10.53
C ASP A 34 9.20 9.93 9.44
N ALA A 35 8.86 11.18 9.13
CA ALA A 35 9.50 11.95 8.08
C ALA A 35 9.94 13.32 8.60
N THR A 36 11.19 13.67 8.30
CA THR A 36 11.77 14.98 8.61
C THR A 36 12.37 15.58 7.34
N ALA A 37 12.00 16.82 7.04
CA ALA A 37 12.58 17.59 5.95
C ALA A 37 13.30 18.81 6.49
N THR A 38 14.54 19.03 6.05
CA THR A 38 15.37 20.15 6.50
C THR A 38 15.79 21.00 5.31
N LYS A 39 15.55 22.31 5.41
CA LYS A 39 16.14 23.33 4.54
C LYS A 39 17.10 24.16 5.38
N ASP A 40 18.38 24.03 5.07
CA ASP A 40 19.46 24.83 5.65
C ASP A 40 20.37 25.28 4.52
N THR A 41 20.28 26.56 4.18
CA THR A 41 21.09 27.20 3.13
C THR A 41 22.27 27.98 3.71
N THR A 42 22.41 28.00 5.04
CA THR A 42 23.41 28.81 5.75
C THR A 42 24.60 27.97 6.23
N SER A 43 24.39 26.69 6.51
CA SER A 43 25.44 25.77 6.96
C SER A 43 26.25 25.21 5.81
N SER A 44 27.58 25.12 5.99
CA SER A 44 28.48 24.54 4.99
C SER A 44 28.48 23.00 4.93
N LEU A 45 27.82 22.31 5.87
CA LEU A 45 27.70 20.84 5.91
C LEU A 45 26.45 20.43 6.71
N VAL A 46 25.64 19.54 6.12
CA VAL A 46 24.47 18.93 6.78
C VAL A 46 24.64 17.40 6.83
N VAL A 47 24.29 16.77 7.95
CA VAL A 47 24.39 15.32 8.19
C VAL A 47 23.06 14.76 8.71
N THR A 48 22.62 13.65 8.13
CA THR A 48 21.27 13.11 8.31
C THR A 48 21.28 11.64 8.79
N PRO A 49 20.53 11.26 9.86
CA PRO A 49 20.44 9.88 10.35
C PRO A 49 19.48 8.97 9.55
N LEU A 50 19.80 7.68 9.46
CA LEU A 50 19.34 6.72 8.42
C LEU A 50 18.11 5.82 8.74
N ARG A 51 17.30 6.11 9.76
CA ARG A 51 16.16 5.23 10.15
C ARG A 51 14.76 5.83 9.99
N SER A 52 14.68 7.09 9.58
CA SER A 52 13.45 7.83 9.26
C SER A 52 13.56 8.35 7.83
N LEU A 53 12.45 8.63 7.15
CA LEU A 53 12.52 9.30 5.85
C LEU A 53 13.09 10.69 6.07
N SER A 54 14.23 11.01 5.46
CA SER A 54 14.82 12.33 5.65
C SER A 54 15.14 13.03 4.34
N PHE A 55 14.56 14.23 4.21
CA PHE A 55 14.64 15.04 3.02
C PHE A 55 15.57 16.23 3.27
N GLN A 56 16.50 16.45 2.35
CA GLN A 56 17.41 17.59 2.35
C GLN A 56 17.15 18.44 1.11
N TYR A 57 16.98 19.75 1.31
CA TYR A 57 16.89 20.70 0.22
C TYR A 57 18.25 20.83 -0.49
N ALA A 58 18.25 20.66 -1.82
CA ALA A 58 19.40 20.87 -2.69
C ALA A 58 19.23 22.18 -3.47
N GLU A 59 19.97 23.21 -3.07
CA GLU A 59 19.84 24.56 -3.64
C GLU A 59 20.10 24.61 -5.16
N GLY A 60 21.08 23.86 -5.65
CA GLY A 60 21.39 23.80 -7.09
C GLY A 60 20.25 23.22 -7.95
N GLU A 61 19.36 22.42 -7.36
CA GLU A 61 18.24 21.77 -8.04
C GLU A 61 16.88 22.41 -7.70
N ASN A 62 16.86 23.35 -6.74
CA ASN A 62 15.65 23.94 -6.15
C ASN A 62 14.61 22.90 -5.70
N ALA A 63 15.07 21.76 -5.20
CA ALA A 63 14.23 20.63 -4.84
C ALA A 63 14.77 19.91 -3.60
N PHE A 64 13.88 19.21 -2.89
CA PHE A 64 14.30 18.21 -1.92
C PHE A 64 14.75 16.94 -2.64
N ASN A 65 15.73 16.24 -2.05
CA ASN A 65 16.13 14.92 -2.55
C ASN A 65 14.98 13.89 -2.45
N GLN A 66 15.14 12.78 -3.14
CA GLN A 66 14.20 11.67 -3.11
C GLN A 66 14.66 10.61 -2.08
N GLN A 67 13.70 9.88 -1.49
CA GLN A 67 13.98 8.82 -0.51
C GLN A 67 13.31 7.51 -0.92
N THR A 68 13.93 6.38 -0.60
CA THR A 68 13.35 5.04 -0.80
C THR A 68 13.01 4.43 0.55
N GLY A 69 11.73 4.11 0.78
CA GLY A 69 11.26 3.47 2.01
C GLY A 69 10.80 2.05 1.75
N ALA A 70 11.51 1.08 2.33
CA ALA A 70 11.15 -0.34 2.26
C ALA A 70 9.98 -0.68 3.20
N PHE A 71 9.18 -1.67 2.82
CA PHE A 71 8.15 -2.27 3.67
C PHE A 71 8.10 -3.79 3.48
N ASP A 72 7.75 -4.49 4.54
CA ASP A 72 7.48 -5.93 4.50
C ASP A 72 5.97 -6.16 4.51
N VAL A 73 5.48 -6.99 3.59
CA VAL A 73 4.09 -7.47 3.59
C VAL A 73 4.12 -8.94 3.97
N THR A 74 3.26 -9.34 4.89
CA THR A 74 3.03 -10.76 5.18
C THR A 74 1.54 -11.05 5.12
N ILE A 75 1.17 -12.03 4.31
CA ILE A 75 -0.21 -12.48 4.16
C ILE A 75 -0.40 -13.87 4.77
N GLN A 76 -1.63 -14.16 5.16
CA GLN A 76 -2.07 -15.51 5.47
C GLN A 76 -2.81 -16.04 4.24
N GLY A 77 -2.35 -17.16 3.67
CA GLY A 77 -3.03 -17.79 2.55
C GLY A 77 -4.48 -18.16 2.91
N GLN A 78 -5.39 -17.97 1.94
CA GLN A 78 -6.79 -18.31 2.02
C GLN A 78 -7.07 -19.51 1.11
N SER A 79 -7.18 -20.70 1.70
CA SER A 79 -7.38 -21.92 0.93
C SER A 79 -8.65 -21.85 0.07
N GLY A 80 -8.51 -22.14 -1.22
CA GLY A 80 -9.60 -22.08 -2.18
C GLY A 80 -9.76 -20.74 -2.89
N ALA A 81 -8.97 -19.71 -2.53
CA ALA A 81 -8.93 -18.46 -3.30
C ALA A 81 -8.50 -18.72 -4.75
N THR A 82 -9.20 -18.10 -5.69
CA THR A 82 -8.85 -18.15 -7.12
C THR A 82 -7.97 -16.98 -7.53
N ASP A 83 -8.13 -15.83 -6.86
CA ASP A 83 -7.43 -14.60 -7.18
C ASP A 83 -7.04 -13.84 -5.91
N PHE A 84 -6.06 -12.95 -6.07
CA PHE A 84 -5.56 -12.10 -5.02
C PHE A 84 -5.20 -10.71 -5.55
N GLU A 85 -5.67 -9.69 -4.84
CA GLU A 85 -5.32 -8.30 -5.08
C GLU A 85 -4.72 -7.70 -3.80
N LEU A 86 -3.68 -6.89 -3.96
CA LEU A 86 -3.17 -6.02 -2.92
C LEU A 86 -3.11 -4.61 -3.49
N SER A 87 -3.81 -3.67 -2.86
CA SER A 87 -3.81 -2.26 -3.24
C SER A 87 -3.27 -1.39 -2.12
N SER A 88 -2.88 -0.17 -2.49
CA SER A 88 -2.33 0.83 -1.57
C SER A 88 -2.96 2.20 -1.78
N LYS A 89 -3.08 2.97 -0.71
CA LYS A 89 -3.73 4.28 -0.71
C LYS A 89 -3.06 5.21 0.30
N LEU A 90 -2.83 6.46 -0.10
CA LEU A 90 -2.23 7.45 0.79
C LEU A 90 -3.27 7.93 1.80
N VAL A 91 -2.93 7.92 3.10
CA VAL A 91 -3.86 8.35 4.17
C VAL A 91 -3.34 9.50 5.02
N GLY A 92 -2.04 9.77 4.98
CA GLY A 92 -1.43 10.96 5.59
C GLY A 92 -0.09 11.26 4.94
N ASN A 93 0.22 12.53 4.70
CA ASN A 93 1.44 12.92 4.00
C ASN A 93 1.91 14.36 4.24
N THR A 94 1.42 15.02 5.28
CA THR A 94 1.74 16.41 5.58
C THR A 94 2.82 16.49 6.66
N LEU A 95 3.89 17.22 6.36
CA LEU A 95 4.90 17.62 7.33
C LEU A 95 4.66 19.08 7.72
N SER A 96 4.77 19.40 9.00
CA SER A 96 4.55 20.75 9.52
C SER A 96 5.85 21.31 10.07
N ARG A 97 6.12 22.59 9.78
CA ARG A 97 7.32 23.25 10.26
C ARG A 97 7.24 23.52 11.75
N THR A 98 8.34 23.26 12.44
CA THR A 98 8.45 23.69 13.83
C THR A 98 8.48 25.21 13.93
N GLY A 99 7.51 25.80 14.64
CA GLY A 99 7.49 27.22 15.00
C GLY A 99 6.59 28.12 14.13
N ASP A 100 6.02 27.60 13.04
CA ASP A 100 5.04 28.33 12.21
C ASP A 100 4.03 27.37 11.54
N THR A 101 3.27 27.86 10.56
CA THR A 101 2.22 27.09 9.86
C THR A 101 2.64 26.54 8.51
N SER A 102 3.89 26.74 8.06
CA SER A 102 4.39 26.22 6.80
C SER A 102 4.28 24.70 6.76
N THR A 103 3.88 24.15 5.61
CA THR A 103 3.76 22.70 5.41
C THR A 103 4.48 22.22 4.15
N LEU A 104 4.91 20.96 4.18
CA LEU A 104 5.36 20.22 3.02
C LEU A 104 4.44 19.02 2.81
N GLN A 105 4.09 18.74 1.55
CA GLN A 105 3.35 17.54 1.17
C GLN A 105 4.28 16.51 0.55
N VAL A 106 4.28 15.32 1.12
CA VAL A 106 5.09 14.19 0.64
C VAL A 106 4.30 13.40 -0.40
N GLY A 107 4.85 13.26 -1.60
CA GLY A 107 4.40 12.30 -2.61
C GLY A 107 4.92 10.89 -2.29
N VAL A 108 4.10 9.89 -2.60
CA VAL A 108 4.48 8.47 -2.49
C VAL A 108 4.18 7.80 -3.82
N ALA A 109 5.13 7.05 -4.37
CA ALA A 109 4.98 6.36 -5.64
C ALA A 109 5.37 4.88 -5.55
N TRP A 110 4.57 4.05 -6.21
CA TRP A 110 4.84 2.64 -6.47
C TRP A 110 5.11 2.43 -7.95
N ASN A 111 6.30 1.96 -8.30
CA ASN A 111 6.68 1.67 -9.69
C ASN A 111 6.33 2.81 -10.68
N GLY A 112 6.60 4.06 -10.27
CA GLY A 112 6.29 5.26 -11.05
C GLY A 112 4.84 5.79 -10.93
N SER A 113 3.92 5.01 -10.38
CA SER A 113 2.52 5.44 -10.16
C SER A 113 2.37 6.12 -8.80
N LYS A 114 1.86 7.36 -8.79
CA LYS A 114 1.62 8.11 -7.56
C LYS A 114 0.41 7.56 -6.81
N LEU A 115 0.56 7.36 -5.51
CA LEU A 115 -0.55 7.08 -4.61
C LEU A 115 -1.34 8.37 -4.35
N SER A 116 -2.64 8.21 -4.10
CA SER A 116 -3.52 9.32 -3.76
C SER A 116 -4.44 8.99 -2.58
N PRO A 117 -5.08 9.99 -1.95
CA PRO A 117 -6.12 9.76 -0.95
C PRO A 117 -7.48 9.37 -1.52
N THR A 118 -7.64 9.28 -2.84
CA THR A 118 -8.92 9.01 -3.49
C THR A 118 -8.92 7.66 -4.18
N GLU A 119 -7.93 7.41 -5.03
CA GLU A 119 -7.84 6.23 -5.88
C GLU A 119 -6.73 5.29 -5.40
N PRO A 120 -7.04 3.99 -5.19
CA PRO A 120 -6.04 3.01 -4.80
C PRO A 120 -5.13 2.65 -5.99
N VAL A 121 -3.86 2.37 -5.69
CA VAL A 121 -2.88 1.84 -6.65
C VAL A 121 -2.63 0.37 -6.32
N PHE A 122 -2.82 -0.51 -7.30
CA PHE A 122 -2.51 -1.93 -7.14
C PHE A 122 -1.01 -2.16 -7.02
N LEU A 123 -0.65 -3.02 -6.07
CA LEU A 123 0.68 -3.55 -5.84
C LEU A 123 0.79 -4.99 -6.35
N ILE A 124 -0.31 -5.75 -6.24
CA ILE A 124 -0.50 -7.08 -6.82
C ILE A 124 -1.91 -7.12 -7.40
N ASN A 125 -2.03 -7.70 -8.59
CA ASN A 125 -3.29 -8.10 -9.19
C ASN A 125 -3.07 -9.41 -9.95
N THR A 126 -3.48 -10.56 -9.38
CA THR A 126 -3.24 -11.86 -10.02
C THR A 126 -4.21 -12.18 -11.15
N ALA A 127 -5.28 -11.40 -11.31
CA ALA A 127 -6.20 -11.55 -12.44
C ALA A 127 -5.62 -10.92 -13.73
N ASP A 128 -4.55 -10.13 -13.61
CA ASP A 128 -3.79 -9.54 -14.72
C ASP A 128 -2.43 -10.23 -14.84
N ASP A 129 -2.30 -11.11 -15.84
CA ASP A 129 -1.09 -11.94 -16.07
C ASP A 129 0.17 -11.11 -16.39
N ASP A 130 0.03 -9.86 -16.84
CA ASP A 130 1.13 -8.97 -17.20
C ASP A 130 1.49 -7.99 -16.05
N PHE A 131 0.85 -8.11 -14.88
CA PHE A 131 1.02 -7.17 -13.78
C PHE A 131 2.42 -7.23 -13.14
N ALA A 132 3.11 -6.08 -13.12
CA ALA A 132 4.45 -5.97 -12.53
C ALA A 132 4.37 -5.82 -11.00
N ASN A 133 4.62 -6.92 -10.28
CA ASN A 133 4.56 -6.99 -8.81
C ASN A 133 5.79 -6.37 -8.09
N ALA A 134 6.81 -5.94 -8.84
CA ALA A 134 7.96 -5.13 -8.41
C ALA A 134 8.56 -5.48 -7.02
N GLY A 135 8.93 -6.75 -6.82
CA GLY A 135 9.51 -7.26 -5.58
C GLY A 135 8.53 -8.04 -4.68
N LEU A 136 7.23 -7.99 -4.98
CA LEU A 136 6.19 -8.73 -4.27
C LEU A 136 5.75 -10.04 -4.97
N GLU A 137 6.53 -10.53 -5.95
CA GLU A 137 6.18 -11.68 -6.78
C GLU A 137 5.88 -12.94 -5.95
N ALA A 138 6.56 -13.12 -4.82
CA ALA A 138 6.34 -14.27 -3.94
C ALA A 138 4.91 -14.33 -3.37
N LEU A 139 4.24 -13.20 -3.20
CA LEU A 139 2.86 -13.13 -2.70
C LEU A 139 1.81 -13.33 -3.81
N ALA A 140 2.18 -13.06 -5.06
CA ALA A 140 1.33 -13.27 -6.23
C ALA A 140 1.23 -14.75 -6.66
N GLN A 141 2.03 -15.63 -6.06
CA GLN A 141 1.97 -17.07 -6.35
C GLN A 141 0.76 -17.71 -5.66
N SER A 142 0.07 -18.62 -6.35
CA SER A 142 -1.10 -19.33 -5.79
C SER A 142 -0.77 -20.14 -4.54
N THR A 143 0.45 -20.66 -4.42
CA THR A 143 0.91 -21.33 -3.19
C THR A 143 0.99 -20.38 -1.99
N ALA A 144 1.13 -19.07 -2.21
CA ALA A 144 1.13 -18.06 -1.17
C ALA A 144 -0.28 -17.58 -0.85
N TYR A 145 -1.03 -17.07 -1.83
CA TYR A 145 -2.34 -16.47 -1.57
C TYR A 145 -3.46 -17.48 -1.39
N ALA A 146 -3.40 -18.64 -2.06
CA ALA A 146 -4.38 -19.73 -1.96
C ALA A 146 -3.90 -20.91 -1.10
N GLY A 147 -2.71 -20.78 -0.49
CA GLY A 147 -2.14 -21.76 0.43
C GLY A 147 -2.76 -21.73 1.82
N ALA A 148 -2.23 -22.55 2.74
CA ALA A 148 -2.63 -22.57 4.15
C ALA A 148 -1.64 -21.83 5.08
N ASP A 149 -0.47 -21.46 4.55
CA ASP A 149 0.64 -20.90 5.33
C ASP A 149 0.76 -19.38 5.17
N ARG A 150 1.64 -18.79 5.98
CA ARG A 150 2.01 -17.39 5.85
C ARG A 150 3.12 -17.21 4.84
N SER A 151 3.00 -16.17 4.03
CA SER A 151 4.01 -15.79 3.04
C SER A 151 4.37 -14.33 3.19
N SER A 152 5.65 -14.00 3.00
CA SER A 152 6.18 -12.65 3.14
C SER A 152 6.93 -12.21 1.88
N ALA A 153 6.86 -10.93 1.57
CA ALA A 153 7.71 -10.28 0.58
C ALA A 153 8.04 -8.85 0.99
N ARG A 154 9.03 -8.26 0.33
CA ARG A 154 9.49 -6.90 0.60
C ARG A 154 9.31 -6.05 -0.63
N GLY A 155 8.67 -4.91 -0.47
CA GLY A 155 8.56 -3.87 -1.49
C GLY A 155 9.22 -2.58 -1.03
N SER A 156 9.23 -1.58 -1.91
CA SER A 156 9.66 -0.24 -1.57
C SER A 156 8.84 0.82 -2.31
N PHE A 157 8.49 1.89 -1.60
CA PHE A 157 7.98 3.11 -2.24
C PHE A 157 9.10 4.13 -2.44
N ILE A 158 8.88 4.99 -3.43
CA ILE A 158 9.63 6.21 -3.62
C ILE A 158 8.87 7.37 -2.96
N PHE A 159 9.55 8.14 -2.14
CA PHE A 159 9.01 9.31 -1.45
C PHE A 159 9.68 10.58 -1.97
N THR A 160 8.88 11.60 -2.23
CA THR A 160 9.30 12.92 -2.74
C THR A 160 8.61 14.01 -1.94
N VAL A 161 9.20 15.20 -1.85
CA VAL A 161 8.43 16.39 -1.45
C VAL A 161 7.82 16.97 -2.73
N ASP A 162 6.50 16.89 -2.84
CA ASP A 162 5.76 17.21 -4.06
C ASP A 162 5.25 18.66 -4.08
N ASN A 163 4.89 19.19 -2.92
CA ASN A 163 4.35 20.55 -2.79
C ASN A 163 4.70 21.18 -1.44
N ALA A 164 4.61 22.50 -1.34
CA ALA A 164 4.83 23.25 -0.11
C ALA A 164 3.84 24.40 0.05
N THR A 165 3.64 24.82 1.30
CA THR A 165 2.99 26.08 1.63
C THR A 165 3.86 26.89 2.59
N SER A 166 3.86 28.20 2.46
CA SER A 166 4.55 29.10 3.39
C SER A 166 3.71 29.42 4.64
N ASP A 167 2.39 29.32 4.52
CA ASP A 167 1.43 29.73 5.56
C ASP A 167 0.47 28.62 6.02
N GLY A 168 0.62 27.40 5.47
CA GLY A 168 -0.25 26.25 5.73
C GLY A 168 -1.40 26.08 4.74
N SER A 169 -1.55 27.00 3.77
CA SER A 169 -2.69 27.02 2.86
C SER A 169 -2.37 27.41 1.42
N THR A 170 -1.43 28.34 1.21
CA THR A 170 -1.07 28.88 -0.10
C THR A 170 0.15 28.15 -0.64
N ASP A 171 0.05 27.58 -1.84
CA ASP A 171 1.17 26.93 -2.52
C ASP A 171 2.35 27.91 -2.68
N ALA A 172 3.55 27.42 -2.38
CA ALA A 172 4.79 28.18 -2.45
C ALA A 172 5.87 27.36 -3.15
N ALA A 173 6.75 28.04 -3.90
CA ALA A 173 7.95 27.39 -4.41
C ALA A 173 8.88 27.03 -3.25
N PHE A 174 9.57 25.88 -3.32
CA PHE A 174 10.50 25.46 -2.26
C PHE A 174 11.61 26.49 -1.99
N ALA A 175 12.04 27.20 -3.03
CA ALA A 175 13.03 28.27 -2.92
C ALA A 175 12.55 29.43 -2.03
N ASP A 176 11.25 29.72 -2.02
CA ASP A 176 10.65 30.85 -1.30
C ASP A 176 10.37 30.53 0.18
N LEU A 177 10.47 29.27 0.59
CA LEU A 177 10.32 28.88 1.99
C LEU A 177 11.50 29.42 2.81
N ALA A 178 11.24 29.92 4.02
CA ALA A 178 12.32 30.21 4.96
C ALA A 178 13.02 28.91 5.42
N ASP A 179 14.24 29.02 5.96
CA ASP A 179 15.02 27.87 6.44
C ASP A 179 14.49 27.27 7.73
N GLY A 180 14.27 25.96 7.77
CA GLY A 180 13.71 25.29 8.92
C GLY A 180 13.58 23.77 8.77
N THR A 181 12.87 23.18 9.73
CA THR A 181 12.64 21.74 9.80
C THR A 181 11.13 21.48 9.85
N TRP A 182 10.67 20.60 8.96
CA TRP A 182 9.31 20.09 8.91
C TRP A 182 9.30 18.64 9.35
N ASP A 183 8.39 18.31 10.25
CA ASP A 183 8.22 16.97 10.78
C ASP A 183 6.78 16.51 10.62
N GLY A 184 6.59 15.22 10.40
CA GLY A 184 5.27 14.64 10.28
C GLY A 184 5.33 13.16 9.99
N GLU A 185 4.17 12.60 9.70
CA GLU A 185 4.01 11.18 9.42
C GLU A 185 3.47 10.99 8.01
N VAL A 186 4.13 10.11 7.26
CA VAL A 186 3.61 9.61 6.00
C VAL A 186 3.00 8.25 6.25
N ALA A 187 1.74 8.07 5.89
CA ALA A 187 0.96 6.88 6.17
C ALA A 187 0.31 6.33 4.90
N VAL A 188 0.53 5.05 4.64
CA VAL A 188 -0.03 4.32 3.50
C VAL A 188 -0.89 3.17 4.01
N GLN A 189 -2.16 3.14 3.61
CA GLN A 189 -3.04 2.01 3.82
C GLN A 189 -2.81 0.97 2.73
N PHE A 190 -2.79 -0.29 3.12
CA PHE A 190 -2.76 -1.47 2.28
C PHE A 190 -4.06 -2.23 2.45
N THR A 191 -4.65 -2.68 1.36
CA THR A 191 -5.89 -3.46 1.36
C THR A 191 -5.68 -4.71 0.51
N ALA A 192 -5.82 -5.86 1.13
CA ALA A 192 -5.68 -7.18 0.53
C ALA A 192 -7.07 -7.79 0.33
N HIS A 193 -7.31 -8.37 -0.85
CA HIS A 193 -8.57 -8.99 -1.24
C HIS A 193 -8.29 -10.37 -1.84
N TRP A 194 -8.98 -11.39 -1.34
CA TRP A 194 -8.97 -12.75 -1.90
C TRP A 194 -10.34 -13.04 -2.48
N THR A 195 -10.35 -13.38 -3.77
CA THR A 195 -11.56 -13.85 -4.44
C THR A 195 -11.74 -15.33 -4.16
N THR A 196 -12.91 -15.74 -3.68
CA THR A 196 -13.24 -17.14 -3.43
C THR A 196 -14.42 -17.60 -4.31
N PRO A 197 -14.43 -18.86 -4.79
CA PRO A 197 -15.45 -19.37 -5.71
C PRO A 197 -16.83 -19.61 -5.07
#